data_AF-A0A161X8Z8-F1
#
_entry.id   AF-A0A161X8Z8-F1
#
_cell.length_a   1.000
_cell.length_b   1.000
_cell.length_c   1.000
_cell.angle_alpha   90.00
_cell.angle_beta   90.00
_cell.angle_gamma   90.00
#
_symmetry.space_group_name_H-M   'P 1'
#
loop_
_entity.id
_entity.type
_entity.pdbx_description
1 polymer ?
#
loop_
_entity_poly.entity_id
_entity_poly.type
_entity_poly.pdbx_seq_one_letter_code
_entity_poly.pdbx_strand_id
1 'polypeptide(L)'
;MNNLKVKNINGVLVVEIREVALMVAKRHDHLLRDIQGYISILSDNPTLGSENFFVESTFENKGKHYTCYLLTRKGCDIVANKMTGEKCVLFSATYINRFYEMEQQLR
;
A
#
# COMPACT_ATOMS: atom_id res chain seq x y z
N MET A 1 -14.87 -5.23 -11.25
CA MET A 1 -14.09 -4.24 -10.47
C MET A 1 -13.10 -4.99 -9.59
N ASN A 2 -11.81 -4.68 -9.67
CA ASN A 2 -10.83 -5.24 -8.75
C ASN A 2 -11.12 -4.66 -7.36
N ASN A 3 -11.53 -5.51 -6.42
CA ASN A 3 -11.74 -5.10 -5.04
C ASN A 3 -10.39 -5.12 -4.33
N LEU A 4 -9.94 -3.95 -3.83
CA LEU A 4 -8.83 -3.84 -2.90
C LEU A 4 -9.14 -4.68 -1.64
N LYS A 5 -8.26 -5.62 -1.30
CA LYS A 5 -8.44 -6.53 -0.15
C LYS A 5 -7.56 -6.06 1.00
N VAL A 6 -8.22 -5.57 2.05
CA VAL A 6 -7.56 -5.26 3.32
C VAL A 6 -7.36 -6.57 4.08
N LYS A 7 -6.12 -6.80 4.52
CA LYS A 7 -5.71 -7.94 5.35
C LYS A 7 -5.34 -7.43 6.72
N ASN A 8 -5.62 -8.21 7.75
CA ASN A 8 -5.09 -7.97 9.10
C ASN A 8 -3.87 -8.87 9.31
N ILE A 9 -2.71 -8.25 9.54
CA ILE A 9 -1.47 -8.94 9.88
C ILE A 9 -1.04 -8.46 11.25
N ASN A 10 -1.13 -9.32 12.26
CA ASN A 10 -0.73 -9.04 13.64
C ASN A 10 -1.35 -7.75 14.22
N GLY A 11 -2.61 -7.47 13.90
CA GLY A 11 -3.32 -6.26 14.35
C GLY A 11 -3.13 -5.05 13.44
N VAL A 12 -2.30 -5.15 12.39
CA VAL A 12 -2.09 -4.07 11.42
C VAL A 12 -2.86 -4.36 10.15
N LEU A 13 -3.75 -3.44 9.78
CA LEU A 13 -4.46 -3.50 8.52
C LEU A 13 -3.54 -3.06 7.38
N VAL A 14 -3.48 -3.88 6.33
CA VAL A 14 -2.60 -3.65 5.18
C VAL A 14 -3.25 -4.08 3.87
N VAL A 15 -2.77 -3.53 2.76
CA VAL A 15 -3.13 -3.93 1.39
C VAL A 15 -1.88 -4.27 0.59
N GLU A 16 -2.00 -5.15 -0.40
CA GLU A 16 -0.84 -5.51 -1.22
C GLU A 16 -0.55 -4.46 -2.29
N ILE A 17 0.74 -4.13 -2.48
CA ILE A 17 1.21 -3.24 -3.55
C ILE A 17 0.69 -3.64 -4.94
N ARG A 18 0.47 -4.94 -5.20
CA ARG A 18 -0.03 -5.44 -6.48
C ARG A 18 -1.47 -4.99 -6.73
N GLU A 19 -2.31 -5.03 -5.70
CA GLU A 19 -3.69 -4.57 -5.79
C GLU A 19 -3.75 -3.06 -5.95
N VAL A 20 -2.90 -2.33 -5.22
CA VAL A 20 -2.76 -0.88 -5.35
C VAL A 20 -2.33 -0.51 -6.78
N ALA A 21 -1.31 -1.17 -7.33
CA ALA A 21 -0.81 -0.94 -8.69
C ALA A 21 -1.93 -1.10 -9.74
N LEU A 22 -2.76 -2.13 -9.61
CA LEU A 22 -3.92 -2.35 -10.48
C LEU A 22 -4.94 -1.22 -10.36
N MET A 23 -5.26 -0.79 -9.13
CA MET A 23 -6.23 0.29 -8.87
C MET A 23 -5.77 1.63 -9.43
N VAL A 24 -4.49 1.95 -9.29
CA VAL A 24 -3.93 3.23 -9.74
C VAL A 24 -3.51 3.17 -11.21
N ALA A 25 -3.76 2.04 -11.89
CA ALA A 25 -3.37 1.75 -13.27
C ALA A 25 -1.88 2.07 -13.53
N LYS A 26 -1.02 1.73 -12.57
CA LYS A 26 0.44 1.91 -12.64
C LYS A 26 1.09 0.53 -12.70
N ARG A 27 2.16 0.40 -13.49
CA ARG A 27 2.92 -0.84 -13.51
C ARG A 27 3.49 -1.14 -12.12
N HIS A 28 3.45 -2.41 -11.73
CA HIS A 28 3.88 -2.86 -10.41
C HIS A 28 5.34 -2.49 -10.10
N ASP A 29 6.25 -2.64 -11.07
CA ASP A 29 7.67 -2.29 -10.93
C ASP A 29 7.91 -0.78 -10.77
N HIS A 30 7.10 0.06 -11.41
CA HIS A 30 7.17 1.51 -11.23
C HIS A 30 6.67 1.92 -9.84
N LEU A 31 5.55 1.33 -9.37
CA LEU A 31 5.07 1.62 -8.02
C LEU A 31 6.03 1.10 -6.94
N LEU A 32 6.67 -0.05 -7.17
CA LEU A 32 7.70 -0.59 -6.28
C LEU A 32 8.86 0.41 -6.13
N ARG A 33 9.35 0.96 -7.24
CA ARG A 33 10.41 1.96 -7.25
C ARG A 33 10.03 3.23 -6.48
N ASP A 34 8.81 3.72 -6.67
CA ASP A 34 8.32 4.88 -5.92
C ASP A 34 8.31 4.61 -4.41
N ILE A 35 7.78 3.45 -4.00
CA ILE A 35 7.73 3.05 -2.59
C ILE A 35 9.12 2.94 -2.00
N GLN A 36 10.08 2.37 -2.72
CA GLN A 36 11.48 2.34 -2.28
C GLN A 36 12.05 3.75 -2.10
N GLY A 37 11.71 4.69 -2.99
CA GLY A 37 12.06 6.10 -2.83
C GLY A 37 11.42 6.72 -1.59
N TYR A 38 10.14 6.44 -1.33
CA TYR A 38 9.45 6.93 -0.13
C TYR A 38 10.05 6.34 1.15
N ILE A 39 10.38 5.05 1.15
CA ILE A 39 11.06 4.38 2.26
C ILE A 39 12.40 5.07 2.51
N SER A 40 13.23 5.30 1.49
CA SER A 40 14.51 6.00 1.65
C SER A 40 14.34 7.36 2.33
N ILE A 41 13.39 8.18 1.86
CA ILE A 41 13.12 9.51 2.43
C ILE A 41 12.65 9.41 3.89
N LEU A 42 11.80 8.42 4.21
CA LEU A 42 11.28 8.22 5.57
C LEU A 42 12.38 7.71 6.51
N SER A 43 13.19 6.75 6.05
CA SER A 43 14.30 6.16 6.81
C SER A 43 15.39 7.17 7.17
N ASP A 44 15.57 8.22 6.36
CA ASP A 44 16.49 9.32 6.67
C ASP A 44 16.01 10.21 7.84
N ASN A 45 14.74 10.07 8.25
CA ASN A 45 14.18 10.79 9.38
C ASN A 45 14.02 9.85 10.61
N PRO A 46 14.76 10.10 11.71
CA PRO A 46 14.77 9.20 12.87
C PRO A 46 13.44 9.12 13.63
N THR A 47 12.50 10.02 13.34
CA THR A 47 11.16 10.04 13.96
C THR A 47 10.07 9.41 13.09
N LEU A 48 10.34 9.20 11.80
CA LEU A 48 9.37 8.68 10.84
C LEU A 48 9.77 7.25 10.45
N GLY A 49 9.40 6.27 11.28
CA GLY A 49 9.62 4.85 10.95
C GLY A 49 8.87 4.45 9.68
N SER A 50 9.63 4.11 8.62
CA SER A 50 9.10 3.72 7.30
C SER A 50 8.13 2.53 7.36
N GLU A 51 8.33 1.63 8.32
CA GLU A 51 7.53 0.46 8.61
C GLU A 51 6.09 0.79 9.03
N ASN A 52 5.84 2.00 9.52
CA ASN A 52 4.49 2.48 9.82
C ASN A 52 3.65 2.74 8.55
N PHE A 53 4.31 2.83 7.39
CA PHE A 53 3.71 3.14 6.10
C PHE A 53 3.79 1.95 5.16
N PHE A 54 4.97 1.33 5.07
CA PHE A 54 5.29 0.26 4.13
C PHE A 54 5.95 -0.89 4.90
N VAL A 55 5.28 -2.04 4.93
CA VAL A 55 5.80 -3.25 5.56
C VAL A 55 6.40 -4.14 4.48
N GLU A 56 7.67 -4.52 4.63
CA GLU A 56 8.33 -5.43 3.69
C GLU A 56 7.63 -6.79 3.67
N SER A 57 7.48 -7.35 2.48
CA SER A 57 6.89 -8.65 2.26
C SER A 57 7.58 -9.34 1.09
N THR A 58 7.25 -10.59 0.85
CA THR A 58 7.75 -11.34 -0.30
C THR A 58 6.59 -12.03 -1.00
N PHE A 59 6.73 -12.22 -2.30
CA PHE A 59 5.85 -13.10 -3.04
C PHE A 59 6.65 -14.10 -3.85
N GLU A 60 6.13 -15.31 -3.96
CA GLU A 60 6.72 -16.33 -4.81
C GLU A 60 6.14 -16.24 -6.23
N ASN A 61 7.01 -16.36 -7.22
CA ASN A 61 6.62 -16.54 -8.61
C ASN A 61 7.60 -17.47 -9.31
N LYS A 62 7.11 -18.60 -9.82
CA LYS A 62 7.89 -19.65 -10.49
C LYS A 62 9.07 -20.16 -9.63
N GLY A 63 8.84 -20.41 -8.34
CA GLY A 63 9.87 -20.91 -7.42
C GLY A 63 10.93 -19.87 -7.03
N LYS A 64 10.73 -18.58 -7.36
CA LYS A 64 11.59 -17.48 -6.94
C LYS A 64 10.82 -16.52 -6.05
N HIS A 65 11.45 -16.08 -4.96
CA HIS A 65 10.92 -15.05 -4.08
C HIS A 65 11.34 -13.67 -4.56
N TYR A 66 10.38 -12.75 -4.59
CA TYR A 66 10.60 -11.36 -4.97
C TYR A 66 10.13 -10.45 -3.83
N THR A 67 10.92 -9.44 -3.52
CA THR A 67 10.56 -8.41 -2.54
C THR A 67 9.32 -7.64 -3.04
N CYS A 68 8.40 -7.43 -2.11
CA CYS A 68 7.17 -6.67 -2.29
C CYS A 68 6.91 -5.85 -1.03
N TYR A 69 5.88 -5.02 -1.06
CA TYR A 69 5.46 -4.25 0.10
C TYR A 69 3.96 -4.39 0.35
N LEU A 70 3.62 -4.32 1.63
CA LEU A 70 2.28 -4.17 2.14
C LEU A 70 2.12 -2.72 2.59
N LEU A 71 1.05 -2.07 2.15
CA LEU A 71 0.78 -0.68 2.46
C LEU A 71 -0.21 -0.63 3.62
N THR A 72 0.15 0.09 4.68
CA THR A 72 -0.82 0.47 5.71
C THR A 72 -1.78 1.51 5.15
N ARG A 73 -2.81 1.88 5.91
CA ARG A 73 -3.66 3.03 5.57
C ARG A 73 -2.85 4.31 5.30
N LYS A 74 -1.84 4.58 6.14
CA LYS A 74 -0.92 5.73 5.96
C LYS A 74 -0.07 5.60 4.70
N GLY A 75 0.37 4.39 4.36
CA GLY A 75 1.08 4.12 3.10
C GLY A 75 0.22 4.44 1.87
N CYS A 76 -1.07 4.07 1.91
CA CYS A 76 -2.03 4.44 0.87
C CYS A 76 -2.20 5.96 0.75
N ASP A 77 -2.24 6.69 1.88
CA ASP A 77 -2.31 8.16 1.88
C ASP A 77 -1.11 8.79 1.16
N ILE A 78 0.12 8.29 1.41
CA ILE A 78 1.33 8.78 0.71
C ILE A 78 1.20 8.54 -0.80
N VAL A 79 0.81 7.34 -1.20
CA VAL A 79 0.67 6.98 -2.62
C VAL A 79 -0.40 7.85 -3.29
N ALA A 80 -1.56 8.02 -2.65
CA ALA A 80 -2.66 8.85 -3.15
C ALA A 80 -2.27 10.33 -3.28
N ASN A 81 -1.56 10.89 -2.30
CA ASN A 81 -1.14 12.29 -2.32
C ASN A 81 -0.11 12.61 -3.43
N LYS A 82 0.61 11.60 -3.93
CA LYS A 82 1.58 11.76 -5.03
C LYS A 82 0.98 11.50 -6.42
N MET A 83 -0.32 11.24 -6.50
CA MET A 83 -1.06 11.10 -7.76
C MET A 83 -2.15 12.15 -7.90
N THR A 84 -2.56 12.41 -9.13
CA THR A 84 -3.57 13.43 -9.46
C THR A 84 -4.63 12.87 -10.42
N GLY A 85 -5.77 13.55 -10.52
CA GLY A 85 -6.86 13.19 -11.43
C GLY A 85 -7.85 12.17 -10.87
N GLU A 86 -8.77 11.71 -11.72
CA GLU A 86 -9.90 10.83 -11.36
C GLU A 86 -9.46 9.54 -10.64
N LYS A 87 -8.36 8.93 -11.09
CA LYS A 87 -7.83 7.70 -10.49
C LYS A 87 -7.40 7.89 -9.04
N CYS A 88 -6.85 9.07 -8.69
CA CYS A 88 -6.51 9.41 -7.32
C CYS A 88 -7.77 9.42 -6.44
N VAL A 89 -8.82 10.10 -6.90
CA VAL A 89 -10.10 10.20 -6.18
C VAL A 89 -10.72 8.82 -5.97
N LEU A 90 -10.78 8.00 -7.01
CA LEU A 90 -11.35 6.65 -6.94
C LEU A 90 -10.55 5.73 -6.02
N PHE A 91 -9.21 5.76 -6.12
CA PHE A 91 -8.35 4.99 -5.22
C PHE A 91 -8.55 5.41 -3.76
N SER A 92 -8.54 6.72 -3.49
CA SER A 92 -8.76 7.28 -2.15
C SER A 92 -10.07 6.86 -1.53
N ALA A 93 -11.18 7.05 -2.24
CA ALA A 93 -12.48 6.60 -1.78
C ALA A 93 -12.51 5.09 -1.52
N THR A 94 -11.86 4.30 -2.39
CA THR A 94 -11.84 2.84 -2.26
C THR A 94 -11.09 2.39 -1.00
N TYR A 95 -9.84 2.83 -0.80
CA TYR A 95 -9.10 2.35 0.37
C TYR A 95 -9.70 2.90 1.67
N ILE A 96 -10.16 4.16 1.71
CA ILE A 96 -10.80 4.71 2.91
C ILE A 96 -11.98 3.84 3.35
N ASN A 97 -12.89 3.51 2.43
CA ASN A 97 -14.04 2.67 2.74
C ASN A 97 -13.62 1.27 3.18
N ARG A 98 -12.67 0.64 2.48
CA ARG A 98 -12.22 -0.72 2.81
C ARG A 98 -11.53 -0.82 4.17
N PHE A 99 -10.69 0.14 4.51
CA PHE A 99 -10.06 0.19 5.82
C PHE A 99 -11.10 0.44 6.92
N TYR A 100 -12.05 1.35 6.69
CA TYR A 100 -13.14 1.61 7.64
C TYR A 100 -14.04 0.38 7.87
N GLU A 101 -14.46 -0.31 6.80
CA GLU A 101 -15.22 -1.56 6.87
C GLU A 101 -14.51 -2.60 7.73
N MET A 102 -13.21 -2.78 7.51
CA MET A 102 -12.40 -3.76 8.25
C MET A 102 -12.19 -3.33 9.72
N GLU A 103 -11.99 -2.04 10.00
CA GLU A 103 -11.90 -1.50 11.36
C GLU A 103 -13.19 -1.76 12.15
N GLN A 104 -14.37 -1.63 11.52
CA GLN A 104 -15.66 -1.91 12.16
C GLN A 104 -15.87 -3.41 12.43
N GLN A 105 -15.36 -4.30 11.59
CA GLN A 105 -15.45 -5.75 11.80
C GLN A 105 -14.58 -6.26 12.96
N LEU A 106 -13.57 -5.49 13.35
CA LEU A 106 -12.64 -5.82 14.44
C LEU A 106 -13.05 -5.20 15.79
N ARG A 107 -14.13 -4.41 15.81
CA ARG A 107 -14.74 -3.86 17.02
C ARG A 107 -15.76 -4.84 17.61
#